data_AF-A0A382CPU4-F1
#
_entry.id   AF-A0A382CPU4-F1
#
_cell.length_a   1.000
_cell.length_b   1.000
_cell.length_c   1.000
_cell.angle_alpha   90.00
_cell.angle_beta   90.00
_cell.angle_gamma   90.00
#
_symmetry.space_group_name_H-M   'P 1'
#
loop_
_entity.id
_entity.type
_entity.pdbx_description
1 polymer ?
#
loop_
_entity_poly.entity_id
_entity_poly.type
_entity_poly.pdbx_seq_one_letter_code
_entity_poly.pdbx_strand_id
1 'polypeptide(L)'
;GMPTQAGNNLLWGLTRKAKTERELLSMIDKLALKLGGKYKDAKDELITRAAIDAFKTKGNVGHLANPDRNVMQQMKSIVDLGRGEIILHDKKKVKMDRRTATKVLKNLMNMKPTERGIALKTMQKNKSGFDKFFKILNR
;
A
#
# COMPACT_ATOMS: atom_id res chain seq x y z
N GLY A 1 19.61 -25.27 -6.22
CA GLY A 1 20.51 -24.66 -7.24
C GLY A 1 20.03 -23.25 -7.55
N MET A 2 20.91 -22.29 -7.90
CA MET A 2 20.47 -20.90 -8.12
C MET A 2 19.62 -20.80 -9.40
N PRO A 3 18.42 -20.19 -9.38
CA PRO A 3 17.53 -20.19 -10.54
C PRO A 3 18.13 -19.38 -11.68
N THR A 4 17.82 -19.78 -12.91
CA THR A 4 18.11 -18.95 -14.08
C THR A 4 17.43 -17.57 -13.93
N GLN A 5 18.03 -16.52 -14.50
CA GLN A 5 17.48 -15.15 -14.43
C GLN A 5 16.02 -15.08 -14.93
N ALA A 6 15.68 -15.86 -15.95
CA ALA A 6 14.31 -16.00 -16.44
C ALA A 6 13.38 -16.65 -15.40
N GLY A 7 13.86 -17.69 -14.69
CA GLY A 7 13.13 -18.31 -13.59
C GLY A 7 12.88 -17.36 -12.42
N ASN A 8 13.88 -16.56 -12.04
CA ASN A 8 13.75 -15.53 -11.00
C ASN A 8 12.71 -14.47 -11.37
N ASN A 9 12.72 -13.96 -12.60
CA ASN A 9 11.75 -12.97 -13.06
C ASN A 9 10.31 -13.52 -13.04
N LEU A 10 10.13 -14.78 -13.46
CA LEU A 10 8.83 -15.45 -13.42
C LEU A 10 8.36 -15.64 -11.98
N LEU A 11 9.21 -16.16 -11.10
CA LEU A 11 8.91 -16.39 -9.69
C LEU A 11 8.50 -15.08 -9.00
N TRP A 12 9.24 -14.00 -9.24
CA TRP A 12 8.92 -12.67 -8.75
C TRP A 12 7.56 -12.17 -9.26
N GLY A 13 7.25 -12.39 -10.54
CA GLY A 13 5.92 -12.12 -11.11
C GLY A 13 4.80 -12.88 -10.39
N LEU A 14 5.03 -14.14 -10.01
CA LEU A 14 4.05 -14.95 -9.27
C LEU A 14 3.79 -14.40 -7.87
N THR A 15 4.83 -13.99 -7.13
CA THR A 15 4.65 -13.35 -5.80
C THR A 15 3.77 -12.10 -5.89
N ARG A 16 3.85 -11.35 -7.00
CA ARG A 16 3.02 -10.17 -7.26
C ARG A 16 1.60 -10.51 -7.73
N LYS A 17 1.40 -11.64 -8.42
CA LYS A 17 0.10 -12.06 -8.93
C LYS A 17 -0.76 -12.78 -7.90
N ALA A 18 -0.16 -13.61 -7.05
CA ALA A 18 -0.87 -14.39 -6.06
C ALA A 18 -1.62 -13.48 -5.06
N LYS A 19 -2.81 -13.93 -4.64
CA LYS A 19 -3.64 -13.30 -3.61
C LYS A 19 -3.50 -13.99 -2.25
N THR A 20 -3.09 -15.26 -2.25
CA THR A 20 -2.88 -16.07 -1.03
C THR A 20 -1.58 -16.87 -1.13
N GLU A 21 -1.04 -17.29 0.02
CA GLU A 21 0.17 -18.14 0.10
C GLU A 21 -0.06 -19.50 -0.57
N ARG A 22 -1.25 -20.09 -0.40
CA ARG A 22 -1.64 -21.34 -1.07
C ARG A 22 -1.69 -21.20 -2.59
N GLU A 23 -2.18 -20.08 -3.09
CA GLU A 23 -2.19 -19.79 -4.52
C GLU A 23 -0.77 -19.59 -5.06
N LEU A 24 0.11 -18.91 -4.31
CA LEU A 24 1.51 -18.75 -4.66
C LEU A 24 2.21 -20.10 -4.80
N LEU A 25 2.07 -20.98 -3.81
CA LEU A 25 2.64 -22.33 -3.85
C LEU A 25 2.16 -23.12 -5.09
N SER A 26 0.86 -23.09 -5.38
CA SER A 26 0.31 -23.75 -6.58
C SER A 26 0.87 -23.17 -7.89
N MET A 27 1.12 -21.86 -7.94
CA MET A 27 1.74 -21.23 -9.10
C MET A 27 3.22 -21.60 -9.26
N ILE A 28 3.95 -21.73 -8.14
CA ILE A 28 5.35 -22.20 -8.13
C ILE A 28 5.43 -23.65 -8.61
N ASP A 29 4.52 -24.52 -8.14
CA ASP A 29 4.42 -25.91 -8.60
C ASP A 29 4.23 -26.00 -10.13
N LYS A 30 3.32 -25.19 -10.67
CA LYS A 30 3.07 -25.11 -12.12
C LYS A 30 4.28 -24.56 -12.88
N LEU A 31 5.00 -23.59 -12.30
CA LEU A 31 6.22 -23.05 -12.90
C LEU A 31 7.31 -24.12 -12.97
N ALA A 32 7.49 -24.91 -11.90
CA ALA A 32 8.49 -25.96 -11.82
C ALA A 32 8.28 -27.07 -12.86
N LEU A 33 7.02 -27.38 -13.20
CA LEU A 33 6.67 -28.37 -14.22
C LEU A 33 6.73 -27.83 -15.67
N LYS A 34 6.80 -26.51 -15.83
CA LYS A 34 6.77 -25.88 -17.16
C LYS A 34 8.06 -26.15 -17.93
N LEU A 35 7.96 -26.26 -19.26
CA LEU A 35 9.08 -26.50 -20.17
C LEU A 35 9.93 -27.72 -19.77
N GLY A 36 9.28 -28.83 -19.40
CA GLY A 36 9.95 -30.09 -19.10
C GLY A 36 10.84 -30.06 -17.85
N GLY A 37 10.51 -29.23 -16.85
CA GLY A 37 11.30 -29.13 -15.62
C GLY A 37 12.42 -28.09 -15.65
N LYS A 38 12.44 -27.21 -16.66
CA LYS A 38 13.45 -26.12 -16.79
C LYS A 38 13.54 -25.22 -15.56
N TYR A 39 12.45 -25.09 -14.79
CA TYR A 39 12.39 -24.29 -13.57
C TYR A 39 12.17 -25.14 -12.31
N LYS A 40 12.59 -26.41 -12.32
CA LYS A 40 12.47 -27.31 -11.16
C LYS A 40 13.06 -26.72 -9.89
N ASP A 41 14.11 -25.89 -10.00
CA ASP A 41 14.73 -25.20 -8.87
C ASP A 41 13.78 -24.20 -8.19
N ALA A 42 12.70 -23.76 -8.83
CA ALA A 42 11.70 -22.91 -8.20
C ALA A 42 11.01 -23.59 -7.00
N LYS A 43 11.04 -24.93 -6.94
CA LYS A 43 10.55 -25.76 -5.83
C LYS A 43 11.60 -26.02 -4.74
N ASP A 44 12.84 -25.61 -4.93
CA ASP A 44 13.87 -25.69 -3.89
C ASP A 44 13.37 -24.96 -2.63
N GLU A 45 13.62 -25.56 -1.47
CA GLU A 45 13.11 -25.07 -0.19
C GLU A 45 13.53 -23.62 0.07
N LEU A 46 14.79 -23.27 -0.23
CA LEU A 46 15.33 -21.93 -0.03
C LEU A 46 14.66 -20.91 -0.94
N ILE A 47 14.36 -21.31 -2.18
CA ILE A 47 13.78 -20.46 -3.21
C ILE A 47 12.28 -20.25 -2.97
N THR A 48 11.58 -21.32 -2.57
CA THR A 48 10.16 -21.26 -2.20
C THR A 48 9.98 -20.40 -0.94
N ARG A 49 10.86 -20.59 0.07
CA ARG A 49 10.84 -19.78 1.29
C ARG A 49 11.10 -18.31 0.99
N ALA A 50 12.11 -17.99 0.16
CA ALA A 50 12.36 -16.62 -0.26
C ALA A 50 11.16 -16.00 -1.01
N ALA A 51 10.46 -16.78 -1.85
CA ALA A 51 9.25 -16.32 -2.52
C ALA A 51 8.08 -16.08 -1.56
N ILE A 52 7.91 -16.92 -0.54
CA ILE A 52 6.92 -16.76 0.52
C ILE A 52 7.25 -15.54 1.39
N ASP A 53 8.51 -15.32 1.73
CA ASP A 53 8.94 -14.16 2.52
C ASP A 53 8.74 -12.86 1.71
N ALA A 54 9.08 -12.86 0.42
CA ALA A 54 8.77 -11.77 -0.50
C ALA A 54 7.26 -11.51 -0.61
N PHE A 55 6.45 -12.56 -0.63
CA PHE A 55 4.99 -12.46 -0.65
C PHE A 55 4.41 -11.88 0.64
N LYS A 56 4.89 -12.33 1.80
CA LYS A 56 4.52 -11.81 3.12
C LYS A 56 4.93 -10.33 3.28
N THR A 57 6.06 -9.94 2.70
CA THR A 57 6.57 -8.56 2.75
C THR A 57 5.99 -7.62 1.68
N LYS A 58 5.31 -8.13 0.65
CA LYS A 58 4.63 -7.36 -0.41
C LYS A 58 3.66 -6.28 0.12
N GLY A 59 3.18 -6.41 1.36
CA GLY A 59 2.40 -5.40 2.08
C GLY A 59 3.15 -4.63 3.18
N ASN A 60 4.26 -5.16 3.70
CA ASN A 60 5.02 -4.58 4.83
C ASN A 60 6.01 -3.48 4.44
N VAL A 61 6.14 -3.16 3.15
CA VAL A 61 6.85 -1.96 2.69
C VAL A 61 6.15 -0.66 3.18
N GLY A 62 4.93 -0.76 3.72
CA GLY A 62 4.08 0.39 4.05
C GLY A 62 4.29 1.05 5.42
N HIS A 63 5.01 0.45 6.38
CA HIS A 63 5.15 1.05 7.71
C HIS A 63 6.35 2.00 7.83
N LEU A 64 7.45 1.72 7.13
CA LEU A 64 8.67 2.56 7.15
C LEU A 64 8.71 3.61 6.02
N ALA A 65 7.96 3.42 4.92
CA ALA A 65 7.95 4.36 3.79
C ALA A 65 6.91 5.49 3.87
N ASN A 66 6.06 5.51 4.92
CA ASN A 66 4.90 6.41 5.00
C ASN A 66 4.76 7.25 6.29
N PRO A 67 5.81 7.59 7.09
CA PRO A 67 5.61 8.60 8.13
C PRO A 67 5.12 9.94 7.53
N ASP A 68 5.55 10.28 6.30
CA ASP A 68 5.16 11.51 5.60
C ASP A 68 3.75 11.48 4.97
N ARG A 69 3.08 10.32 4.92
CA ARG A 69 1.73 10.21 4.34
C ARG A 69 0.62 10.35 5.36
N ASN A 70 0.95 10.83 6.56
CA ASN A 70 -0.08 11.20 7.52
C ASN A 70 -0.88 12.41 6.99
N VAL A 71 -2.07 12.15 6.48
CA VAL A 71 -3.00 13.17 5.95
C VAL A 71 -3.21 14.33 6.93
N MET A 72 -3.22 14.09 8.24
CA MET A 72 -3.36 15.15 9.24
C MET A 72 -2.15 16.10 9.26
N GLN A 73 -0.93 15.56 9.17
CA GLN A 73 0.29 16.35 9.14
C GLN A 73 0.41 17.14 7.84
N GLN A 74 0.04 16.53 6.71
CA GLN A 74 -0.01 17.20 5.41
C GLN A 74 -1.03 18.36 5.42
N MET A 75 -2.20 18.17 6.03
CA MET A 75 -3.18 19.26 6.22
C MET A 75 -2.62 20.40 7.07
N LYS A 76 -1.93 20.11 8.18
CA LYS A 76 -1.26 21.13 9.00
C LYS A 76 -0.26 21.94 8.17
N SER A 77 0.59 21.27 7.42
CA SER A 77 1.55 21.92 6.52
C SER A 77 0.86 22.82 5.49
N ILE A 78 -0.29 22.42 4.93
CA ILE A 78 -1.08 23.25 4.01
C ILE A 78 -1.68 24.48 4.73
N VAL A 79 -2.10 24.33 5.99
CA VAL A 79 -2.58 25.47 6.80
C VAL A 79 -1.46 26.49 7.01
N ASP A 80 -0.24 26.02 7.27
CA ASP A 80 0.93 26.86 7.51
C ASP A 80 1.43 27.54 6.22
N LEU A 81 1.54 26.77 5.12
CA LEU A 81 2.07 27.22 3.83
C LEU A 81 1.04 27.91 2.93
N GLY A 82 -0.25 27.83 3.27
CA GLY A 82 -1.35 28.47 2.54
C GLY A 82 -1.95 27.65 1.38
N ARG A 83 -1.21 26.68 0.84
CA ARG A 83 -1.66 25.76 -0.23
C ARG A 83 -0.78 24.52 -0.28
N GLY A 84 -1.31 23.43 -0.82
CA GLY A 84 -0.48 22.26 -1.12
C GLY A 84 -1.26 21.06 -1.61
N GLU A 85 -0.61 19.91 -1.58
CA GLU A 85 -1.15 18.63 -2.06
C GLU A 85 -1.09 17.59 -0.95
N ILE A 86 -2.19 16.85 -0.76
CA ILE A 86 -2.24 15.69 0.11
C ILE A 86 -1.98 14.44 -0.75
N ILE A 87 -0.92 13.70 -0.42
CA ILE A 87 -0.53 12.45 -1.05
C ILE A 87 -1.09 11.27 -0.25
N LEU A 88 -1.84 10.41 -0.93
CA LEU A 88 -2.52 9.25 -0.36
C LEU A 88 -1.70 7.96 -0.53
N HIS A 89 -2.12 6.86 0.12
CA HIS A 89 -1.45 5.56 0.00
C HIS A 89 -1.56 4.98 -1.42
N ASP A 90 -2.68 5.23 -2.12
CA ASP A 90 -2.86 4.90 -3.54
C ASP A 90 -2.05 5.81 -4.49
N LYS A 91 -1.16 6.65 -3.94
CA LYS A 91 -0.32 7.65 -4.63
C LYS A 91 -1.10 8.76 -5.33
N LYS A 92 -2.44 8.80 -5.19
CA LYS A 92 -3.21 9.93 -5.70
C LYS A 92 -2.93 11.17 -4.85
N LYS A 93 -3.09 12.32 -5.50
CA LYS A 93 -2.88 13.63 -4.90
C LYS A 93 -4.19 14.40 -4.84
N VAL A 94 -4.38 15.16 -3.78
CA VAL A 94 -5.53 16.07 -3.62
C VAL A 94 -5.00 17.47 -3.35
N LYS A 95 -5.25 18.39 -4.27
CA LYS A 95 -4.95 19.81 -4.08
C LYS A 95 -5.90 20.41 -3.06
N MET A 96 -5.37 21.25 -2.18
CA MET A 96 -6.16 21.90 -1.14
C MET A 96 -5.58 23.28 -0.80
N ASP A 97 -6.48 24.21 -0.51
CA ASP A 97 -6.14 25.56 -0.05
C ASP A 97 -6.16 25.65 1.49
N ARG A 98 -5.62 26.75 2.02
CA ARG A 98 -5.58 27.02 3.46
C ARG A 98 -6.96 26.95 4.12
N ARG A 99 -7.96 27.57 3.50
CA ARG A 99 -9.30 27.73 4.09
C ARG A 99 -9.97 26.37 4.27
N THR A 100 -9.92 25.55 3.24
CA THR A 100 -10.47 24.20 3.25
C THR A 100 -9.70 23.32 4.23
N ALA A 101 -8.36 23.35 4.20
CA ALA A 101 -7.53 22.56 5.11
C ALA A 101 -7.81 22.91 6.58
N THR A 102 -7.93 24.21 6.90
CA THR A 102 -8.23 24.70 8.25
C THR A 102 -9.58 24.18 8.73
N LYS A 103 -10.61 24.26 7.87
CA LYS A 103 -11.97 23.81 8.20
C LYS A 103 -12.03 22.31 8.46
N VAL A 104 -11.45 21.52 7.55
CA VAL A 104 -11.41 20.05 7.66
C VAL A 104 -10.61 19.63 8.90
N LEU A 105 -9.47 20.27 9.17
CA LEU A 105 -8.65 19.97 10.34
C LEU A 105 -9.36 20.31 11.64
N LYS A 106 -10.05 21.48 11.72
CA LYS A 106 -10.85 21.86 12.88
C LYS A 106 -11.96 20.83 13.15
N ASN A 107 -12.68 20.42 12.12
CA ASN A 107 -13.76 19.45 12.24
C ASN A 107 -13.24 18.04 12.62
N LEU A 108 -12.06 17.65 12.13
CA LEU A 108 -11.37 16.43 12.58
C LEU A 108 -10.99 16.48 14.05
N MET A 109 -10.54 17.63 14.55
CA MET A 109 -10.15 17.80 15.95
C MET A 109 -11.33 17.82 16.91
N ASN A 110 -12.53 18.18 16.43
CA ASN A 110 -13.76 18.15 17.21
C ASN A 110 -14.37 16.73 17.33
N MET A 111 -13.91 15.76 16.53
CA MET A 111 -14.35 14.36 16.64
C MET A 111 -13.74 13.68 17.87
N LYS A 112 -14.43 12.65 18.39
CA LYS A 112 -13.84 11.80 19.44
C LYS A 112 -12.54 11.16 18.93
N PRO A 113 -11.54 10.90 19.79
CA PRO A 113 -10.25 10.35 19.36
C PRO A 113 -10.36 9.07 18.53
N THR A 114 -11.30 8.18 18.87
CA THR A 114 -11.58 6.93 18.16
C THR A 114 -12.13 7.18 16.75
N GLU A 115 -13.15 8.03 16.63
CA GLU A 115 -13.77 8.43 15.35
C GLU A 115 -12.77 9.14 14.44
N ARG A 116 -11.98 10.06 15.01
CA ARG A 116 -10.88 10.75 14.31
C ARG A 116 -9.87 9.76 13.77
N GLY A 117 -9.49 8.74 14.55
CA GLY A 117 -8.58 7.68 14.11
C GLY A 117 -9.12 6.89 12.91
N ILE A 118 -10.42 6.56 12.92
CA ILE A 118 -11.09 5.87 11.82
C ILE A 118 -11.14 6.75 10.56
N ALA A 119 -11.50 8.02 10.72
CA ALA A 119 -11.55 8.99 9.64
C ALA A 119 -10.18 9.16 8.98
N LEU A 120 -9.12 9.41 9.76
CA LEU A 120 -7.76 9.58 9.24
C LEU A 120 -7.26 8.34 8.49
N LYS A 121 -7.43 7.15 9.06
CA LYS A 121 -7.05 5.88 8.39
C LYS A 121 -7.78 5.72 7.05
N THR A 122 -9.07 6.07 7.00
CA THR A 122 -9.88 5.95 5.78
C THR A 122 -9.46 6.98 4.74
N MET A 123 -9.21 8.23 5.16
CA MET A 123 -8.76 9.31 4.28
C MET A 123 -7.39 9.03 3.68
N GLN A 124 -6.47 8.43 4.45
CA GLN A 124 -5.12 8.08 4.00
C GLN A 124 -5.11 6.98 2.92
N LYS A 125 -6.08 6.05 2.97
CA LYS A 125 -6.04 4.82 2.17
C LYS A 125 -6.16 5.06 0.67
N ASN A 126 -7.15 5.85 0.23
CA ASN A 126 -7.42 6.08 -1.18
C ASN A 126 -8.30 7.32 -1.40
N LYS A 127 -8.40 7.76 -2.66
CA LYS A 127 -9.17 8.96 -3.02
C LYS A 127 -10.66 8.88 -2.65
N SER A 128 -11.31 7.73 -2.81
CA SER A 128 -12.73 7.59 -2.47
C SER A 128 -12.98 7.69 -0.95
N GLY A 129 -12.12 7.09 -0.14
CA GLY A 129 -12.14 7.23 1.32
C GLY A 129 -11.87 8.67 1.76
N PHE A 130 -10.92 9.34 1.10
CA PHE A 130 -10.67 10.76 1.29
C PHE A 130 -11.93 11.60 1.00
N ASP A 131 -12.51 11.45 -0.19
CA ASP A 131 -13.65 12.26 -0.64
C ASP A 131 -14.90 12.07 0.24
N LYS A 132 -15.12 10.86 0.74
CA LYS A 132 -16.22 10.56 1.67
C LYS A 132 -16.12 11.42 2.93
N PHE A 133 -14.99 11.37 3.62
CA PHE A 133 -14.80 12.13 4.85
C PHE A 133 -14.61 13.62 4.59
N PHE A 134 -13.97 13.98 3.48
CA PHE A 134 -13.83 15.37 3.06
C PHE A 134 -15.19 16.06 2.91
N LYS A 135 -16.18 15.41 2.26
CA LYS A 135 -17.54 15.94 2.14
C LYS A 135 -18.26 16.10 3.48
N ILE A 136 -17.96 15.27 4.47
CA ILE A 136 -18.53 15.34 5.82
C ILE A 136 -17.88 16.49 6.60
N LEU A 137 -16.57 16.60 6.50
CA LEU A 137 -15.73 17.52 7.29
C LEU A 137 -15.64 18.92 6.69
N ASN A 138 -15.98 19.10 5.40
CA ASN A 138 -15.97 20.41 4.74
C ASN A 138 -17.35 21.08 4.67
N ARG A 139 -18.33 20.58 5.44
CA ARG A 139 -19.67 21.19 5.56
C ARG A 139 -19.61 22.51 6.30
#